data_AF-A0A258ZAY3-F1
#
_entry.id   AF-A0A258ZAY3-F1
#
_cell.length_a   1.000
_cell.length_b   1.000
_cell.length_c   1.000
_cell.angle_alpha   90.00
_cell.angle_beta   90.00
_cell.angle_gamma   90.00
#
_symmetry.space_group_name_H-M   'P 1'
#
loop_
_entity.id
_entity.type
_entity.pdbx_description
1 polymer ?
#
loop_
_entity_poly.entity_id
_entity_poly.type
_entity_poly.pdbx_seq_one_letter_code
_entity_poly.pdbx_strand_id
1 'polypeptide(L)'
;MRVILGLSVLTAFSLHAAGSIDTWFKEGLVRGNIRYYYIDTAKETGGISSSQHANAVGGQLGYTTGSLYGMKLGATFMTTNPFATPDNPANVDTSIIGRDNGVRVNGSPNAANADDGFSVLGEAYAQYNRDNYEFWYGRKVITTPLIDAKDVRMLPSAVQGG
;
A
#
# COMPACT_ATOMS: atom_id res chain seq x y z
N MET A 1 -23.30 -17.29 0.56
CA MET A 1 -21.87 -17.36 0.19
C MET A 1 -21.70 -16.67 -1.17
N ARG A 2 -21.01 -15.52 -1.23
CA ARG A 2 -20.74 -14.81 -2.50
C ARG A 2 -19.26 -14.99 -2.84
N VAL A 3 -18.96 -15.70 -3.93
CA VAL A 3 -17.60 -15.85 -4.44
C VAL A 3 -17.33 -14.71 -5.42
N ILE A 4 -16.36 -13.85 -5.11
CA ILE A 4 -15.89 -12.82 -6.03
C ILE A 4 -14.74 -13.43 -6.84
N LEU A 5 -14.98 -13.70 -8.12
CA LEU A 5 -13.98 -14.19 -9.06
C LEU A 5 -13.09 -13.03 -9.52
N GLY A 6 -11.95 -12.84 -8.86
CA GLY A 6 -10.88 -11.96 -9.33
C GLY A 6 -10.07 -12.63 -10.42
N LEU A 7 -10.19 -12.17 -11.67
CA LEU A 7 -9.40 -12.68 -12.80
C LEU A 7 -8.03 -11.97 -12.85
N SER A 8 -7.02 -12.53 -12.17
CA SER A 8 -5.64 -12.08 -12.29
C SER A 8 -4.94 -12.78 -13.46
N VAL A 9 -4.68 -12.04 -14.54
CA VAL A 9 -3.87 -12.55 -15.67
C VAL A 9 -2.39 -12.51 -15.26
N LEU A 10 -1.82 -13.67 -14.93
CA LEU A 10 -0.38 -13.84 -14.73
C LEU A 10 0.29 -14.14 -16.08
N THR A 11 0.91 -13.12 -16.69
CA THR A 11 1.83 -13.32 -17.83
C THR A 11 3.21 -13.70 -17.33
N ALA A 12 3.57 -14.97 -17.49
CA ALA A 12 4.92 -15.46 -17.21
C ALA A 12 5.83 -15.24 -18.43
N PHE A 13 6.74 -14.26 -18.34
CA PHE A 13 7.83 -14.09 -19.30
C PHE A 13 9.11 -14.72 -18.77
N SER A 14 9.71 -15.61 -19.55
CA SER A 14 11.00 -16.24 -19.23
C SER A 14 12.15 -15.24 -19.40
N LEU A 15 12.92 -15.01 -18.34
CA LEU A 15 14.04 -14.06 -18.33
C LEU A 15 15.18 -14.49 -19.26
N HIS A 16 15.78 -13.51 -19.95
CA HIS A 16 17.22 -13.49 -20.19
C HIS A 16 17.89 -12.66 -19.08
N ALA A 17 19.19 -12.86 -18.86
CA ALA A 17 19.95 -12.02 -17.94
C ALA A 17 20.34 -10.71 -18.65
N ALA A 18 19.89 -9.57 -18.12
CA ALA A 18 20.22 -8.27 -18.66
C ALA A 18 21.73 -8.01 -18.51
N GLY A 19 22.46 -7.88 -19.63
CA GLY A 19 23.90 -7.60 -19.65
C GLY A 19 24.25 -6.11 -19.61
N SER A 20 23.27 -5.21 -19.52
CA SER A 20 23.49 -3.76 -19.56
C SER A 20 22.49 -3.00 -18.68
N ILE A 21 22.87 -1.79 -18.26
CA ILE A 21 22.01 -0.86 -17.49
C ILE A 21 20.78 -0.45 -18.31
N ASP A 22 20.91 -0.25 -19.62
CA ASP A 22 19.79 0.06 -20.52
C ASP A 22 18.75 -1.07 -20.53
N THR A 23 19.21 -2.31 -20.68
CA THR A 23 18.36 -3.51 -20.58
C THR A 23 17.72 -3.64 -19.20
N TRP A 24 18.46 -3.32 -18.12
CA TRP A 24 17.96 -3.37 -16.75
C TRP A 24 16.72 -2.49 -16.51
N PHE A 25 16.68 -1.31 -17.12
CA PHE A 25 15.49 -0.45 -17.05
C PHE A 25 14.41 -0.83 -18.08
N LYS A 26 14.79 -1.27 -19.30
CA LYS A 26 13.83 -1.66 -20.34
C LYS A 26 13.02 -2.93 -20.00
N GLU A 27 13.64 -3.89 -19.33
CA GLU A 27 12.97 -5.12 -18.85
C GLU A 27 12.27 -4.94 -17.49
N GLY A 28 12.14 -3.70 -17.02
CA GLY A 28 11.44 -3.38 -15.78
C GLY A 28 9.93 -3.61 -15.88
N LEU A 29 9.34 -4.05 -14.77
CA LEU A 29 7.93 -4.33 -14.62
C LEU A 29 7.24 -3.19 -13.85
N VAL A 30 6.28 -2.55 -14.49
CA VAL A 30 5.31 -1.66 -13.84
C VAL A 30 4.22 -2.51 -13.19
N ARG A 31 3.86 -2.19 -11.94
CA ARG A 31 2.74 -2.80 -11.21
C ARG A 31 1.91 -1.69 -10.56
N GLY A 32 0.63 -1.92 -10.38
CA GLY A 32 -0.21 -0.95 -9.71
C GLY A 32 -1.68 -1.34 -9.66
N ASN A 33 -2.44 -0.57 -8.90
CA ASN A 33 -3.88 -0.70 -8.80
C ASN A 33 -4.49 0.68 -8.52
N ILE A 34 -5.75 0.86 -8.91
CA ILE A 34 -6.62 1.92 -8.39
C ILE A 34 -7.66 1.23 -7.49
N ARG A 35 -7.98 1.84 -6.35
CA ARG A 35 -8.93 1.35 -5.36
C ARG A 35 -9.87 2.48 -4.98
N TYR A 36 -11.17 2.22 -5.07
CA TYR A 36 -12.20 2.97 -4.36
C TYR A 36 -12.59 2.16 -3.13
N TYR A 37 -12.78 2.83 -1.99
CA TYR A 37 -13.17 2.21 -0.73
C TYR A 37 -14.20 3.10 -0.03
N TYR A 38 -15.32 2.50 0.35
CA TYR A 38 -16.29 3.08 1.28
C TYR A 38 -16.28 2.26 2.58
N ILE A 39 -16.32 2.94 3.73
CA ILE A 39 -16.44 2.31 5.04
C ILE A 39 -17.50 3.03 5.86
N ASP A 40 -18.24 2.26 6.66
CA ASP A 40 -19.17 2.72 7.69
C ASP A 40 -18.94 1.89 8.95
N THR A 41 -18.75 2.57 10.07
CA THR A 41 -18.36 2.02 11.37
C THR A 41 -19.29 2.61 12.43
N ALA A 42 -20.26 1.80 12.88
CA ALA A 42 -21.04 2.11 14.07
C ALA A 42 -20.18 1.96 15.34
N LYS A 43 -20.13 3.01 16.16
CA LYS A 43 -19.46 3.04 17.47
C LYS A 43 -20.49 3.21 18.57
N GLU A 44 -20.52 2.25 19.49
CA GLU A 44 -21.27 2.35 20.73
C GLU A 44 -20.32 2.73 21.86
N THR A 45 -20.43 3.96 22.40
CA THR A 45 -19.62 4.41 23.54
C THR A 45 -20.54 4.84 24.68
N GLY A 46 -20.55 4.08 25.78
CA GLY A 46 -21.35 4.41 26.96
C GLY A 46 -22.87 4.41 26.74
N GLY A 47 -23.36 3.70 25.71
CA GLY A 47 -24.78 3.71 25.33
C GLY A 47 -25.18 4.83 24.38
N ILE A 48 -24.22 5.63 23.90
CA ILE A 48 -24.42 6.59 22.80
C ILE A 48 -23.90 5.94 21.51
N SER A 49 -24.79 5.82 20.53
CA SER A 49 -24.46 5.37 19.18
C SER A 49 -23.98 6.53 18.33
N SER A 50 -22.82 6.37 17.67
CA SER A 50 -22.33 7.29 16.64
C SER A 50 -21.80 6.50 15.45
N SER A 51 -22.28 6.83 14.24
CA SER A 51 -21.74 6.26 13.00
C SER A 51 -20.61 7.14 12.46
N GLN A 52 -19.50 6.50 12.08
CA GLN A 52 -18.44 7.14 11.31
C GLN A 52 -18.35 6.53 9.93
N HIS A 53 -18.22 7.35 8.89
CA HIS A 53 -18.06 6.83 7.52
C HIS A 53 -17.07 7.66 6.71
N ALA A 54 -16.56 7.08 5.64
CA ALA A 54 -15.66 7.74 4.70
C ALA A 54 -15.73 7.10 3.31
N ASN A 55 -15.51 7.92 2.27
CA ASN A 55 -15.16 7.47 0.92
C ASN A 55 -13.72 7.89 0.63
N ALA A 56 -12.94 7.01 0.01
CA ALA A 56 -11.59 7.31 -0.46
C ALA A 56 -11.31 6.68 -1.82
N VAL A 57 -10.52 7.39 -2.64
CA VAL A 57 -9.96 6.89 -3.90
C VAL A 57 -8.44 7.01 -3.86
N GLY A 58 -7.76 5.99 -4.33
CA GLY A 58 -6.32 5.86 -4.16
C GLY A 58 -5.79 4.65 -4.87
N GLY A 59 -4.58 4.24 -4.51
CA GLY A 59 -3.92 3.14 -5.19
C GLY A 59 -2.41 3.18 -5.09
N GLN A 60 -1.79 2.36 -5.91
CA GLN A 60 -0.36 2.13 -5.93
C GLN A 60 0.14 2.16 -7.36
N LEU A 61 1.30 2.76 -7.57
CA LEU A 61 2.05 2.68 -8.82
C LEU A 61 3.51 2.41 -8.47
N GLY A 62 3.98 1.21 -8.81
CA GLY A 62 5.33 0.76 -8.57
C GLY A 62 6.03 0.33 -9.85
N TYR A 63 7.34 0.41 -9.80
CA TYR A 63 8.24 -0.02 -10.85
C TYR A 63 9.36 -0.83 -10.23
N THR A 64 9.63 -2.00 -10.79
CA THR A 64 10.78 -2.85 -10.44
C THR A 64 11.61 -3.06 -11.68
N THR A 65 12.92 -2.84 -11.63
CA THR A 65 13.82 -3.08 -12.75
C THR A 65 13.82 -4.56 -13.16
N GLY A 66 14.36 -4.85 -14.35
CA GLY A 66 14.76 -6.20 -14.75
C GLY A 66 15.85 -6.79 -13.83
N SER A 67 16.44 -7.91 -14.23
CA SER A 67 17.49 -8.60 -13.45
C SER A 67 18.88 -8.36 -14.06
N LEU A 68 19.68 -7.48 -13.44
CA LEU A 68 21.08 -7.23 -13.80
C LEU A 68 21.99 -8.04 -12.89
N TYR A 69 22.56 -9.13 -13.40
CA TYR A 69 23.36 -10.10 -12.62
C TYR A 69 22.67 -10.64 -11.34
N GLY A 70 21.34 -10.70 -11.33
CA GLY A 70 20.53 -11.09 -10.16
C GLY A 70 20.04 -9.93 -9.30
N MET A 71 20.54 -8.71 -9.52
CA MET A 71 20.09 -7.49 -8.82
C MET A 71 18.84 -6.88 -9.45
N LYS A 72 17.95 -6.38 -8.59
CA LYS A 72 16.75 -5.61 -8.92
C LYS A 72 16.63 -4.41 -7.97
N LEU A 73 16.10 -3.29 -8.47
CA LEU A 73 15.66 -2.17 -7.66
C LEU A 73 14.14 -2.02 -7.82
N GLY A 74 13.44 -1.79 -6.70
CA GLY A 74 11.99 -1.61 -6.67
C GLY A 74 11.60 -0.34 -5.92
N ALA A 75 10.64 0.40 -6.46
CA ALA A 75 10.06 1.58 -5.84
C ALA A 75 8.55 1.62 -6.11
N THR A 76 7.74 1.88 -5.07
CA THR A 76 6.28 1.94 -5.17
C THR A 76 5.75 3.21 -4.51
N PHE A 77 5.14 4.07 -5.33
CA PHE A 77 4.37 5.22 -4.87
C PHE A 77 2.95 4.77 -4.50
N MET A 78 2.43 5.30 -3.40
CA MET A 78 1.13 4.93 -2.84
C MET A 78 0.37 6.20 -2.44
N THR A 79 -0.93 6.25 -2.71
CA THR A 79 -1.76 7.42 -2.43
C THR A 79 -3.17 7.02 -1.98
N THR A 80 -3.76 7.79 -1.07
CA THR A 80 -5.17 7.72 -0.70
C THR A 80 -5.72 9.14 -0.55
N ASN A 81 -6.88 9.39 -1.15
CA ASN A 81 -7.48 10.71 -1.24
C ASN A 81 -8.96 10.60 -0.84
N PRO A 82 -9.39 11.26 0.25
CA PRO A 82 -10.78 11.28 0.67
C PRO A 82 -11.62 12.11 -0.30
N PHE A 83 -12.89 11.79 -0.38
CA PHE A 83 -13.91 12.63 -1.03
C PHE A 83 -15.27 12.34 -0.38
N ALA A 84 -16.25 13.23 -0.53
CA ALA A 84 -17.62 13.02 -0.01
C ALA A 84 -17.64 12.43 1.43
N THR A 85 -16.86 13.03 2.32
CA THR A 85 -16.80 12.73 3.75
C THR A 85 -17.78 13.63 4.52
N PRO A 86 -18.19 13.24 5.75
CA PRO A 86 -18.98 14.11 6.63
C PRO A 86 -18.37 15.49 6.87
N ASP A 87 -19.22 16.52 6.94
CA ASP A 87 -18.82 17.91 7.27
C ASP A 87 -18.24 18.05 8.70
N ASN A 88 -18.57 17.11 9.60
CA ASN A 88 -18.02 17.05 10.94
C ASN A 88 -16.87 16.03 10.98
N PRO A 89 -15.61 16.45 11.21
CA PRO A 89 -14.45 15.56 11.29
C PRO A 89 -14.59 14.45 12.36
N ALA A 90 -15.38 14.68 13.42
CA ALA A 90 -15.66 13.65 14.42
C ALA A 90 -16.46 12.44 13.87
N ASN A 91 -17.13 12.60 12.72
CA ASN A 91 -17.89 11.56 12.05
C ASN A 91 -17.13 10.89 10.89
N VAL A 92 -15.88 11.29 10.61
CA VAL A 92 -15.07 10.71 9.54
C VAL A 92 -14.39 9.42 10.03
N ASP A 93 -14.53 8.32 9.29
CA ASP A 93 -13.74 7.11 9.55
C ASP A 93 -12.35 7.25 8.91
N THR A 94 -11.37 7.63 9.72
CA THR A 94 -10.00 7.87 9.27
C THR A 94 -9.23 6.58 8.91
N SER A 95 -9.80 5.38 9.08
CA SER A 95 -9.05 4.12 8.90
C SER A 95 -8.76 3.75 7.44
N ILE A 96 -9.41 4.42 6.48
CA ILE A 96 -9.09 4.32 5.04
C ILE A 96 -8.37 5.57 4.50
N ILE A 97 -8.25 6.64 5.30
CA ILE A 97 -7.70 7.93 4.87
C ILE A 97 -6.37 8.24 5.54
N GLY A 98 -6.28 8.09 6.85
CA GLY A 98 -5.11 8.45 7.65
C GLY A 98 -3.96 7.45 7.52
N ARG A 99 -2.73 7.95 7.66
CA ARG A 99 -1.51 7.13 7.65
C ARG A 99 -1.35 6.39 8.97
N ASP A 100 -2.06 5.28 9.09
CA ASP A 100 -2.37 4.58 10.34
C ASP A 100 -3.33 5.38 11.23
N ASN A 101 -4.13 4.68 12.04
CA ASN A 101 -5.32 5.20 12.73
C ASN A 101 -5.03 6.16 13.91
N GLY A 102 -3.82 6.73 13.95
CA GLY A 102 -3.30 7.56 15.04
C GLY A 102 -2.45 8.76 14.59
N VAL A 103 -2.31 9.04 13.29
CA VAL A 103 -1.77 10.34 12.85
C VAL A 103 -2.82 11.41 13.13
N ARG A 104 -2.53 12.26 14.12
CA ARG A 104 -3.35 13.42 14.46
C ARG A 104 -2.88 14.66 13.72
N VAL A 105 -3.78 15.64 13.54
CA VAL A 105 -3.48 16.93 12.92
C VAL A 105 -2.28 17.58 13.63
N ASN A 106 -1.29 18.01 12.86
CA ASN A 106 -0.01 18.56 13.33
C ASN A 106 0.79 17.66 14.30
N GLY A 107 0.52 16.35 14.36
CA GLY A 107 1.22 15.39 15.23
C GLY A 107 0.96 15.59 16.73
N SER A 108 0.03 16.46 17.12
CA SER A 108 -0.29 16.73 18.53
C SER A 108 -1.06 15.56 19.16
N PRO A 109 -0.63 14.98 20.30
CA PRO A 109 -1.32 13.87 20.97
C PRO A 109 -2.78 14.15 21.40
N ASN A 110 -3.20 15.42 21.38
CA ASN A 110 -4.55 15.85 21.77
C ASN A 110 -5.38 16.42 20.60
N ALA A 111 -4.84 16.49 19.38
CA ALA A 111 -5.58 16.96 18.21
C ALA A 111 -6.53 15.88 17.64
N ALA A 112 -7.45 16.27 16.77
CA ALA A 112 -8.26 15.34 15.98
C ALA A 112 -7.38 14.44 15.11
N ASN A 113 -7.93 13.29 14.68
CA ASN A 113 -7.28 12.46 13.67
C ASN A 113 -7.15 13.27 12.37
N ALA A 114 -6.06 13.04 11.62
CA ALA A 114 -5.94 13.59 10.28
C ALA A 114 -6.90 12.85 9.34
N ASP A 115 -7.79 13.61 8.72
CA ASP A 115 -8.76 13.23 7.71
C ASP A 115 -8.33 13.67 6.29
N ASP A 116 -7.18 14.33 6.16
CA ASP A 116 -6.53 14.63 4.88
C ASP A 116 -5.97 13.38 4.19
N GLY A 117 -6.05 13.36 2.86
CA GLY A 117 -5.38 12.36 2.03
C GLY A 117 -3.86 12.45 2.09
N PHE A 118 -3.17 11.35 1.82
CA PHE A 118 -1.71 11.32 1.80
C PHE A 118 -1.15 10.57 0.59
N SER A 119 0.09 10.92 0.26
CA SER A 119 0.89 10.27 -0.77
C SER A 119 2.30 9.99 -0.24
N VAL A 120 2.82 8.79 -0.47
CA VAL A 120 4.12 8.33 0.06
C VAL A 120 4.85 7.43 -0.93
N LEU A 121 6.18 7.41 -0.83
CA LEU A 121 6.98 6.31 -1.36
C LEU A 121 6.89 5.14 -0.36
N GLY A 122 5.94 4.24 -0.60
CA GLY A 122 5.60 3.13 0.30
C GLY A 122 6.64 2.01 0.26
N GLU A 123 7.21 1.74 -0.92
CA GLU A 123 8.34 0.80 -1.08
C GLU A 123 9.54 1.50 -1.74
N ALA A 124 10.73 1.12 -1.29
CA ALA A 124 12.01 1.49 -1.87
C ALA A 124 13.04 0.43 -1.41
N TYR A 125 13.41 -0.49 -2.29
CA TYR A 125 14.27 -1.62 -1.93
C TYR A 125 15.24 -2.00 -3.05
N ALA A 126 16.38 -2.55 -2.63
CA ALA A 126 17.25 -3.36 -3.47
C ALA A 126 16.98 -4.84 -3.17
N GLN A 127 17.04 -5.68 -4.20
CA GLN A 127 16.82 -7.12 -4.10
C GLN A 127 17.89 -7.86 -4.91
N TYR A 128 18.37 -8.98 -4.38
CA TYR A 128 19.33 -9.87 -5.03
C TYR A 128 18.80 -11.30 -5.00
N ASN A 129 18.65 -11.90 -6.18
CA ASN A 129 18.19 -13.29 -6.32
C ASN A 129 19.32 -14.15 -6.87
N ARG A 130 19.61 -15.25 -6.17
CA ARG A 130 20.58 -16.27 -6.60
C ARG A 130 20.06 -17.66 -6.23
N ASP A 131 19.94 -18.51 -7.24
CA ASP A 131 19.37 -19.86 -7.09
C ASP A 131 18.00 -19.81 -6.38
N ASN A 132 17.87 -20.44 -5.21
CA ASN A 132 16.65 -20.44 -4.40
C ASN A 132 16.62 -19.36 -3.30
N TYR A 133 17.59 -18.44 -3.27
CA TYR A 133 17.72 -17.40 -2.26
C TYR A 133 17.31 -16.02 -2.81
N GLU A 134 16.41 -15.36 -2.09
CA GLU A 134 16.05 -13.95 -2.29
C GLU A 134 16.52 -13.16 -1.05
N PHE A 135 17.41 -12.20 -1.27
CA PHE A 135 17.81 -11.21 -0.28
C PHE A 135 17.23 -9.85 -0.68
N TRP A 136 16.78 -9.06 0.29
CA TRP A 136 16.29 -7.71 0.04
C TRP A 136 16.74 -6.77 1.17
N TYR A 137 16.93 -5.51 0.82
CA TYR A 137 17.36 -4.44 1.73
C TYR A 137 16.56 -3.16 1.41
N GLY A 138 16.01 -2.51 2.44
CA GLY A 138 15.22 -1.28 2.31
C GLY A 138 13.81 -1.45 2.87
N ARG A 139 12.80 -0.94 2.16
CA ARG A 139 11.38 -1.03 2.54
C ARG A 139 10.57 -1.73 1.45
N LYS A 140 9.89 -2.82 1.82
CA LYS A 140 9.13 -3.69 0.90
C LYS A 140 7.85 -4.18 1.56
N VAL A 141 6.78 -4.35 0.79
CA VAL A 141 5.56 -5.04 1.23
C VAL A 141 5.83 -6.54 1.14
N ILE A 142 5.75 -7.24 2.26
CA ILE A 142 6.01 -8.68 2.35
C ILE A 142 4.86 -9.38 3.07
N THR A 143 4.50 -10.57 2.59
CA THR A 143 3.52 -11.45 3.23
C THR A 143 4.21 -12.76 3.57
N THR A 144 4.30 -13.07 4.86
CA THR A 144 4.85 -14.32 5.41
C THR A 144 3.93 -14.82 6.52
N PRO A 145 4.02 -16.08 6.96
CA PRO A 145 3.19 -16.59 8.07
C PRO A 145 3.30 -15.81 9.39
N LEU A 146 4.37 -15.01 9.58
CA LEU A 146 4.60 -14.17 10.76
C LEU A 146 4.37 -12.67 10.51
N ILE A 147 4.30 -12.25 9.24
CA ILE A 147 4.17 -10.84 8.83
C ILE A 147 3.06 -10.78 7.79
N ASP A 148 1.87 -10.35 8.22
CA ASP A 148 0.77 -10.06 7.32
C ASP A 148 0.77 -8.58 6.94
N ALA A 149 1.06 -8.30 5.66
CA ALA A 149 0.90 -6.97 5.09
C ALA A 149 -0.61 -6.65 4.97
N LYS A 150 -1.15 -5.97 6.00
CA LYS A 150 -2.57 -5.63 6.12
C LYS A 150 -3.08 -4.83 4.90
N ASP A 151 -3.64 -5.52 3.90
CA ASP A 151 -4.28 -4.91 2.73
C ASP A 151 -5.81 -4.74 2.90
N VAL A 152 -6.32 -4.89 4.13
CA VAL A 152 -7.75 -4.76 4.49
C VAL A 152 -8.23 -3.29 4.60
N ARG A 153 -7.43 -2.33 4.12
CA ARG A 153 -7.73 -0.90 4.09
C ARG A 153 -7.35 -0.34 2.72
N MET A 154 -6.96 0.93 2.60
CA MET A 154 -6.65 1.54 1.31
C MET A 154 -5.28 1.17 0.76
N LEU A 155 -4.26 1.10 1.62
CA LEU A 155 -2.86 0.84 1.26
C LEU A 155 -2.28 -0.25 2.18
N PRO A 156 -1.40 -1.13 1.66
CA PRO A 156 -0.77 -2.18 2.44
C PRO A 156 0.29 -1.62 3.40
N SER A 157 0.57 -2.37 4.46
CA SER A 157 1.70 -2.07 5.35
C SER A 157 3.02 -2.60 4.75
N ALA A 158 4.05 -1.76 4.71
CA ALA A 158 5.39 -2.13 4.27
C ALA A 158 6.35 -2.28 5.47
N VAL A 159 7.23 -3.27 5.41
CA VAL A 159 8.25 -3.51 6.44
C VAL A 159 9.58 -2.95 5.97
N GLN A 160 10.34 -2.36 6.89
CA GLN A 160 11.72 -1.95 6.67
C GLN A 160 12.67 -2.97 7.29
N GLY A 161 13.66 -3.43 6.51
CA GLY A 161 14.59 -4.49 6.89
C GLY A 161 15.84 -4.50 6.01
N GLY A 162 16.82 -5.29 6.41
CA GLY A 162 18.14 -5.37 5.82
C GLY A 162 19.09 -6.22 6.65
#